data_AF-A0A841EJ90-F1
#
_entry.id   AF-A0A841EJ90-F1
#
_cell.length_a   1.000
_cell.length_b   1.000
_cell.length_c   1.000
_cell.angle_alpha   90.00
_cell.angle_beta   90.00
_cell.angle_gamma   90.00
#
_symmetry.space_group_name_H-M   'P 1'
#
loop_
_entity.id
_entity.type
_entity.pdbx_description
1 polymer ?
#
loop_
_entity_poly.entity_id
_entity_poly.type
_entity_poly.pdbx_seq_one_letter_code
_entity_poly.pdbx_strand_id
1 'polypeptide(L)' 'MGDLQCIAGRLQDEFAGLSHRCVERCVNDTWKCAEHLGYTATPGLVERVAREHLQAMVKSAPPSGLIVPPRTHGHDRLS' A
#
# COMPACT_ATOMS: atom_id res chain seq x y z
N MET A 1 -1.47 13.53 15.63
CA MET A 1 -0.31 12.85 15.01
C MET A 1 0.10 11.57 15.76
N GLY A 2 0.00 11.52 17.11
CA GLY A 2 0.29 10.30 17.87
C GLY A 2 -0.61 9.10 17.54
N ASP A 3 -1.89 9.35 17.22
CA ASP A 3 -2.85 8.29 16.86
C ASP A 3 -2.44 7.56 15.58
N LEU A 4 -1.97 8.30 14.56
CA LEU A 4 -1.51 7.72 13.29
C LEU A 4 -0.25 6.86 13.48
N GLN A 5 0.65 7.28 14.37
CA GLN A 5 1.87 6.51 14.69
C GLN A 5 1.52 5.23 15.45
N CYS A 6 0.55 5.29 16.37
CA CYS A 6 0.05 4.10 17.08
C CYS A 6 -0.62 3.11 16.11
N ILE A 7 -1.45 3.61 15.18
CA ILE A 7 -2.06 2.81 14.12
C ILE A 7 -0.97 2.18 13.24
N ALA A 8 0.02 2.97 12.79
CA ALA A 8 1.11 2.46 11.97
C ALA A 8 1.90 1.36 12.69
N GLY A 9 2.17 1.50 13.99
CA GLY A 9 2.83 0.45 14.78
C GLY A 9 2.02 -0.84 14.86
N ARG A 10 0.71 -0.75 15.09
CA ARG A 10 -0.19 -1.93 15.12
C ARG A 10 -0.29 -2.61 13.76
N LEU A 11 -0.42 -1.84 12.68
CA LEU A 11 -0.44 -2.39 11.33
C LEU A 11 0.94 -2.93 10.91
N GLN A 12 2.04 -2.38 11.41
CA GLN A 12 3.36 -2.91 11.11
C GLN A 12 3.54 -4.33 11.67
N ASP A 13 3.04 -4.59 12.88
CA ASP A 13 3.05 -5.92 13.47
C ASP A 13 2.19 -6.91 12.66
N GLU A 14 0.98 -6.49 12.27
CA GLU A 14 0.04 -7.29 11.47
C GLU A 14 0.57 -7.59 10.05
N PHE A 15 1.29 -6.65 9.45
CA PHE A 15 1.84 -6.73 8.09
C PHE A 15 3.37 -6.75 8.08
N ALA A 16 4.00 -7.54 8.97
CA ALA A 16 5.47 -7.58 9.12
C ALA A 16 6.26 -7.93 7.84
N GLY A 17 5.60 -8.52 6.83
CA GLY A 17 6.18 -8.76 5.50
C GLY A 17 6.32 -7.50 4.62
N LEU A 18 5.72 -6.38 5.01
CA LEU A 18 5.83 -5.09 4.34
C LEU A 18 6.85 -4.18 5.06
N SER A 19 7.48 -3.29 4.30
CA SER A 19 8.40 -2.31 4.90
C SER A 19 7.65 -1.29 5.77
N HIS A 20 8.26 -0.86 6.87
CA HIS A 20 7.70 0.15 7.78
C HIS A 20 7.25 1.41 7.05
N ARG A 21 8.09 1.90 6.12
CA ARG A 21 7.78 3.07 5.30
C ARG A 21 6.52 2.88 4.45
N CYS A 22 6.25 1.67 3.94
CA CYS A 22 5.03 1.39 3.20
C CYS A 22 3.80 1.51 4.08
N VAL A 23 3.84 0.94 5.30
CA VAL A 23 2.73 1.00 6.25
C VAL A 23 2.48 2.44 6.71
N GLU A 24 3.52 3.18 7.10
CA GLU A 24 3.39 4.60 7.50
C GLU A 24 2.82 5.46 6.38
N ARG A 25 3.29 5.25 5.14
CA ARG A 25 2.77 5.97 3.97
C ARG A 25 1.31 5.62 3.72
N CYS A 26 0.92 4.36 3.81
CA CYS A 26 -0.46 3.92 3.62
C CYS A 26 -1.41 4.55 4.64
N VAL A 27 -1.00 4.64 5.91
CA VAL A 27 -1.79 5.26 6.98
C VAL A 27 -1.95 6.77 6.75
N ASN A 28 -0.86 7.46 6.38
CA ASN A 28 -0.89 8.90 6.09
C ASN A 28 -1.71 9.23 4.84
N ASP A 29 -1.57 8.43 3.78
CA ASP A 29 -2.31 8.59 2.54
C ASP A 29 -3.81 8.37 2.76
N THR A 30 -4.18 7.34 3.54
CA THR A 30 -5.57 7.09 3.93
C THR A 30 -6.17 8.27 4.69
N TRP A 31 -5.43 8.87 5.63
CA TRP A 31 -5.88 10.06 6.36
C TRP A 31 -6.15 11.22 5.41
N LYS A 32 -5.19 11.55 4.55
CA LYS A 32 -5.31 12.65 3.57
C LYS A 32 -6.42 12.40 2.56
N CYS A 33 -6.58 11.17 2.10
CA CYS A 33 -7.66 10.79 1.20
C CYS A 33 -9.02 10.96 1.85
N ALA A 34 -9.19 10.56 3.11
CA ALA A 34 -10.44 10.76 3.84
C ALA A 34 -10.80 12.25 3.95
N GLU A 35 -9.83 13.10 4.33
CA GLU A 35 -10.04 14.56 4.40
C GLU A 35 -10.36 15.15 3.02
N HIS A 36 -9.63 14.74 1.99
CA HIS A 36 -9.82 15.21 0.62
C HIS A 36 -11.21 14.86 0.06
N LEU A 37 -11.74 13.70 0.44
CA LEU A 37 -13.08 13.24 0.06
C LEU A 37 -14.20 13.85 0.93
N GLY A 38 -13.87 14.71 1.90
CA GLY A 38 -14.83 15.37 2.78
C GLY A 38 -15.33 14.50 3.93
N TYR A 39 -14.68 13.37 4.22
CA TYR A 39 -14.97 12.57 5.39
C TYR A 39 -14.22 13.11 6.60
N THR A 40 -14.82 12.96 7.79
CA THR A 40 -14.11 13.15 9.04
C THR A 40 -13.06 12.04 9.19
N ALA A 41 -11.80 12.38 8.99
CA ALA A 41 -10.67 11.46 9.19
C ALA A 41 -10.54 11.14 10.69
N THR A 42 -11.10 10.00 11.09
CA THR A 42 -10.99 9.49 12.46
C THR A 42 -9.94 8.37 12.50
N PRO A 43 -9.25 8.18 13.64
CA PRO A 43 -8.30 7.08 13.81
C PRO A 43 -8.89 5.70 13.43
N GLY A 44 -10.12 5.43 13.85
CA GLY A 44 -10.80 4.16 13.56
C GLY A 44 -11.15 3.96 12.09
N LEU A 45 -11.53 5.01 11.36
CA LEU A 45 -11.73 4.95 9.92
C LEU A 45 -10.42 4.68 9.20
N VAL A 46 -9.37 5.44 9.54
CA VAL A 46 -8.06 5.35 8.90
C VAL A 46 -7.43 3.99 9.15
N GLU A 47 -7.52 3.44 10.36
CA GLU A 47 -7.01 2.09 10.65
C GLU A 47 -7.69 1.03 9.77
N ARG A 48 -9.03 1.04 9.67
CA ARG A 48 -9.77 0.04 8.90
C ARG A 48 -9.43 0.12 7.42
N VAL A 49 -9.48 1.32 6.84
CA VAL A 49 -9.22 1.51 5.40
C VAL A 49 -7.77 1.18 5.06
N ALA A 50 -6.81 1.59 5.90
CA ALA A 50 -5.39 1.24 5.71
C ALA A 50 -5.17 -0.27 5.79
N ARG A 51 -5.77 -0.97 6.76
CA ARG A 51 -5.70 -2.44 6.87
C ARG A 51 -6.20 -3.11 5.59
N GLU A 52 -7.38 -2.73 5.11
CA GLU A 52 -7.96 -3.30 3.89
C GLU A 52 -7.04 -3.05 2.67
N HIS A 53 -6.46 -1.86 2.57
CA HIS A 53 -5.52 -1.53 1.48
C HIS A 53 -4.26 -2.40 1.53
N LEU A 54 -3.63 -2.52 2.70
CA LEU A 54 -2.44 -3.37 2.89
C LEU A 54 -2.75 -4.84 2.60
N GLN A 55 -3.91 -5.33 3.04
CA GLN A 55 -4.35 -6.70 2.75
C GLN A 55 -4.56 -6.92 1.25
N ALA A 56 -5.17 -5.95 0.55
CA ALA A 56 -5.33 -6.01 -0.89
C ALA A 56 -3.97 -6.01 -1.62
N MET A 57 -3.00 -5.21 -1.16
CA MET A 57 -1.64 -5.21 -1.70
C MET A 57 -0.97 -6.59 -1.59
N VAL A 58 -1.05 -7.23 -0.41
CA VAL A 58 -0.48 -8.56 -0.20
C VAL A 58 -1.16 -9.61 -1.09
N LYS A 59 -2.49 -9.58 -1.17
CA LYS A 59 -3.27 -10.52 -2.00
C LYS A 59 -3.09 -10.32 -3.49
N SER A 60 -2.79 -9.10 -3.93
CA SER A 60 -2.62 -8.76 -5.35
C SER A 60 -1.18 -8.92 -5.84
N ALA A 61 -0.25 -9.30 -4.96
CA ALA A 61 1.13 -9.57 -5.37
C ALA A 61 1.14 -10.73 -6.38
N PRO A 62 1.72 -10.54 -7.59
CA PRO A 62 1.76 -11.62 -8.56
C PRO A 62 2.54 -12.82 -7.99
N PRO A 63 2.10 -14.07 -8.26
CA PRO A 63 2.73 -15.28 -7.72
C PRO A 63 4.15 -15.54 -8.26
N SER A 64 4.67 -14.65 -9.11
CA SER A 64 6.03 -14.71 -9.62
C SER A 64 6.64 -13.33 -9.49
N GLY A 65 7.63 -13.17 -8.61
CA GLY A 65 8.46 -11.96 -8.49
C GLY A 65 9.28 -11.62 -9.74
N LEU A 66 8.91 -12.16 -10.90
CA LEU A 66 9.44 -11.80 -12.19
C LEU A 66 8.74 -10.51 -12.62
N ILE A 67 9.42 -9.40 -12.38
CA ILE A 67 9.29 -8.22 -13.23
C ILE A 67 9.46 -8.73 -14.66
N VAL A 68 8.36 -8.92 -15.38
CA VAL A 68 8.45 -9.19 -16.81
C VAL A 68 9.01 -7.89 -17.42
N PRO A 69 10.25 -7.89 -17.94
CA PRO A 69 10.74 -6.70 -18.59
C PRO A 69 9.77 -6.37 -19.74
N PRO A 70 9.49 -5.07 -19.99
CA PRO A 70 8.67 -4.70 -21.13
C PRO A 70 9.26 -5.36 -22.37
N ARG A 71 8.42 -6.11 -23.08
CA ARG A 71 8.85 -6.93 -24.20
C ARG A 71 9.39 -5.98 -25.25
N THR A 72 10.72 -5.89 -25.37
CA THR A 72 11.37 -5.15 -26.43
C THR A 72 11.03 -5.93 -27.70
N HIS A 73 10.01 -5.44 -28.41
CA HIS A 73 9.58 -5.99 -29.68
C HIS A 73 10.69 -5.67 -30.68
N GLY A 74 11.71 -6.54 -30.73
CA GLY A 74 12.72 -6.57 -31.78
C GLY A 74 12.03 -7.00 -33.07
N HIS A 75 11.36 -6.07 -33.71
CA HIS A 75 11.13 -6.15 -35.14
C HIS A 75 12.49 -5.99 -35.81
N ASP A 76 12.74 -6.80 -36.84
CA ASP A 76 13.88 -6.73 -37.76
C ASP A 76 15.14 -7.47 -37.24
N ARG A 77 15.73 -8.43 -37.94
CA ARG A 77 15.67 -8.67 -39.39
C ARG A 77 16.34 -10.01 -39.73
N LEU A 78 15.76 -10.79 -40.64
CA LEU A 78 16.47 -11.85 -41.35
C LEU A 78 17.56 -11.24 -42.24
N SER A 79 18.79 -11.76 -42.16
CA SER A 79 19.69 -12.09 -43.29
C SER A 79 20.96 -12.75 -42.76
#